data_AF-A0A7C0Z0F4-F1
#
_entry.id   AF-A0A7C0Z0F4-F1
#
_cell.length_a   1.000
_cell.length_b   1.000
_cell.length_c   1.000
_cell.angle_alpha   90.00
_cell.angle_beta   90.00
_cell.angle_gamma   90.00
#
_symmetry.space_group_name_H-M   'P 1'
#
loop_
_entity.id
_entity.type
_entity.pdbx_description
1 polymer ?
#
loop_
_entity_poly.entity_id
_entity_poly.type
_entity_poly.pdbx_seq_one_letter_code
_entity_poly.pdbx_strand_id
1 'polypeptide(L)'
;MTLETYVARIEETCGEEKDFVVVLKYEKKDEAINKILRKVKLIRSVANIIYDLEFQKATLRLYKNGKIIIKNVKNRKDVEAKLTSLLS
;
A
#
# COMPACT_ATOMS: atom_id res chain seq x y z
N MET A 1 -11.59 3.22 11.66
CA MET A 1 -11.75 3.62 10.24
C MET A 1 -11.80 2.38 9.39
N THR A 2 -12.71 2.30 8.42
CA THR A 2 -12.84 1.14 7.53
C THR A 2 -11.91 1.28 6.33
N LEU A 3 -11.36 0.15 5.87
CA LEU A 3 -10.42 0.09 4.73
C LEU A 3 -10.98 0.76 3.46
N GLU A 4 -12.28 0.57 3.23
CA GLU A 4 -13.08 1.18 2.15
C GLU A 4 -13.10 2.72 2.17
N THR A 5 -12.75 3.37 3.29
CA THR A 5 -12.62 4.83 3.35
C THR A 5 -11.45 5.31 2.47
N TYR A 6 -10.40 4.49 2.35
CA TYR A 6 -9.16 4.88 1.68
C TYR A 6 -8.88 4.07 0.43
N VAL A 7 -9.32 2.81 0.37
CA VAL A 7 -9.02 1.89 -0.73
C VAL A 7 -10.20 1.87 -1.70
N ALA A 8 -9.92 2.18 -2.96
CA ALA A 8 -10.88 2.09 -4.05
C ALA A 8 -11.00 0.65 -4.57
N ARG A 9 -9.87 -0.05 -4.74
CA ARG A 9 -9.83 -1.46 -5.16
C ARG A 9 -8.48 -2.10 -4.87
N ILE A 10 -8.49 -3.43 -4.87
CA ILE A 10 -7.30 -4.29 -4.75
C ILE A 10 -7.35 -5.26 -5.94
N GLU A 11 -6.28 -5.27 -6.73
CA GLU A 11 -6.11 -6.08 -7.93
C GLU A 11 -4.97 -7.08 -7.70
N GLU A 12 -5.16 -8.36 -8.01
CA GLU A 12 -4.12 -9.39 -7.95
C GLU A 12 -3.46 -9.48 -9.34
N THR A 13 -2.13 -9.54 -9.41
CA THR A 13 -1.43 -9.66 -10.70
C THR A 13 -1.33 -11.13 -11.12
N CYS A 14 -1.54 -11.41 -12.42
CA CYS A 14 -1.25 -12.71 -13.00
C CYS A 14 0.27 -12.86 -13.22
N GLY A 15 0.99 -13.32 -12.18
CA GLY A 15 2.41 -13.66 -12.22
C GLY A 15 2.69 -14.86 -11.30
N GLU A 16 3.86 -15.48 -11.45
CA GLU A 16 4.29 -16.58 -10.56
C GLU A 16 4.36 -16.13 -9.09
N GLU A 17 4.73 -14.85 -8.86
CA GLU A 17 4.63 -14.18 -7.57
C GLU A 17 3.29 -13.46 -7.42
N LYS A 18 2.57 -13.74 -6.33
CA LYS A 18 1.30 -13.08 -6.00
C LYS A 18 1.53 -11.66 -5.49
N ASP A 19 1.70 -10.73 -6.40
CA ASP A 19 1.70 -9.30 -6.09
C ASP A 19 0.27 -8.74 -6.09
N PHE A 20 0.06 -7.72 -5.26
CA PHE A 20 -1.21 -7.01 -5.18
C PHE A 20 -1.02 -5.53 -5.49
N VAL A 21 -1.87 -4.99 -6.34
CA VAL A 21 -1.96 -3.57 -6.64
C VAL A 21 -3.16 -3.00 -5.91
N VAL A 22 -2.91 -2.06 -5.01
CA VAL A 22 -3.92 -1.33 -4.26
C VAL A 22 -4.04 0.05 -4.87
N VAL A 23 -5.27 0.47 -5.14
CA VAL A 23 -5.58 1.81 -5.61
C VAL A 23 -6.31 2.56 -4.50
N LEU A 24 -5.74 3.67 -4.05
CA LEU A 24 -6.36 4.56 -3.07
C LEU A 24 -7.43 5.44 -3.74
N LYS A 25 -8.46 5.82 -2.97
CA LYS A 25 -9.45 6.81 -3.39
C LYS A 25 -8.78 8.16 -3.62
N TYR A 26 -9.09 8.79 -4.75
CA TYR A 26 -8.44 10.04 -5.18
C TYR A 26 -8.54 11.16 -4.13
N GLU A 27 -9.72 11.30 -3.52
CA GLU A 27 -10.02 12.28 -2.46
C GLU A 27 -9.28 12.03 -1.14
N LYS A 28 -8.85 10.79 -0.88
CA LYS A 28 -8.23 10.37 0.40
C LYS A 28 -6.77 9.94 0.25
N LYS A 29 -6.22 9.94 -0.96
CA LYS A 29 -4.87 9.41 -1.24
C LYS A 29 -3.79 10.14 -0.45
N ASP A 30 -3.85 11.48 -0.35
CA ASP A 30 -2.83 12.26 0.35
C ASP A 30 -2.86 12.01 1.86
N GLU A 31 -4.05 11.86 2.44
CA GLU A 31 -4.23 11.49 3.85
C GLU A 31 -3.71 10.07 4.11
N ALA A 32 -4.07 9.10 3.25
CA ALA A 32 -3.61 7.72 3.33
C ALA A 32 -2.08 7.60 3.19
N ILE A 33 -1.47 8.30 2.22
CA ILE A 33 -0.02 8.33 2.02
C ILE A 33 0.67 8.81 3.29
N ASN A 34 0.22 9.94 3.85
CA ASN A 34 0.79 10.47 5.09
C ASN A 34 0.66 9.50 6.27
N LYS A 35 -0.49 8.83 6.42
CA LYS A 35 -0.69 7.81 7.46
C LYS A 35 0.28 6.63 7.30
N ILE A 36 0.42 6.12 6.08
CA ILE A 36 1.33 5.00 5.78
C ILE A 36 2.77 5.41 6.10
N LEU A 37 3.25 6.53 5.57
CA LEU A 37 4.63 6.99 5.75
C LEU A 37 5.01 7.22 7.21
N ARG A 38 4.05 7.53 8.10
CA ARG A 38 4.27 7.69 9.55
C ARG A 38 4.45 6.36 10.30
N LYS A 39 4.00 5.24 9.74
CA LYS A 39 3.96 3.93 10.42
C LYS A 39 4.93 2.90 9.88
N VAL A 40 5.58 3.18 8.75
CA VAL A 40 6.45 2.23 8.06
C VAL A 40 7.87 2.72 8.02
N LYS A 41 8.79 1.78 7.84
CA LYS A 41 10.18 2.09 7.57
C LYS A 41 10.33 2.48 6.10
N LEU A 42 10.71 3.74 5.84
CA LEU A 42 11.12 4.19 4.51
C LEU A 42 12.48 3.57 4.17
N ILE A 43 12.53 2.76 3.11
CA ILE A 43 13.79 2.20 2.61
C ILE A 43 14.48 3.21 1.69
N ARG A 44 13.73 3.73 0.71
CA ARG A 44 14.20 4.78 -0.20
C ARG A 44 13.04 5.57 -0.78
N SER A 45 13.33 6.80 -1.19
CA SER A 45 12.41 7.63 -1.97
C SER A 45 13.08 8.06 -3.27
N VAL A 46 12.30 8.17 -4.34
CA VAL A 46 12.75 8.66 -5.65
C VAL A 46 11.94 9.91 -5.99
N ALA A 47 12.61 11.06 -5.99
CA ALA A 47 12.05 12.38 -6.33
C ALA A 47 10.73 12.73 -5.62
N ASN A 48 10.48 12.14 -4.43
CA ASN A 48 9.22 12.27 -3.71
C ASN A 48 7.97 11.77 -4.49
N ILE A 49 8.19 10.97 -5.54
CA ILE A 49 7.15 10.38 -6.40
C ILE A 49 6.92 8.91 -6.04
N ILE A 50 8.01 8.20 -5.71
CA ILE A 50 8.00 6.77 -5.37
C ILE A 50 8.63 6.61 -4.00
N TYR A 51 8.01 5.80 -3.15
CA TYR A 51 8.51 5.44 -1.84
C TYR A 51 8.54 3.91 -1.75
N ASP A 52 9.72 3.33 -1.58
CA ASP A 52 9.87 1.91 -1.25
C ASP A 52 9.93 1.77 0.27
N LEU A 53 9.05 0.93 0.79
CA LEU A 53 8.71 0.82 2.20
C LEU A 53 8.74 -0.67 2.60
N GLU A 54 9.08 -0.94 3.85
CA GLU A 54 8.95 -2.28 4.43
C GLU A 54 7.96 -2.27 5.59
N PHE A 55 7.06 -3.25 5.58
CA PHE A 55 6.11 -3.44 6.67
C PHE A 55 5.80 -4.92 6.89
N GLN A 56 6.11 -5.43 8.09
CA GLN A 56 5.83 -6.81 8.49
C GLN A 56 6.25 -7.85 7.41
N LYS A 57 7.51 -7.77 6.95
CA LYS A 57 8.10 -8.62 5.90
C LYS A 57 7.51 -8.48 4.48
N ALA A 58 6.50 -7.62 4.29
CA ALA A 58 6.00 -7.24 2.98
C ALA A 58 6.76 -6.01 2.47
N THR A 59 7.01 -5.99 1.16
CA THR A 59 7.57 -4.82 0.48
C THR A 59 6.43 -4.02 -0.14
N LEU A 60 6.39 -2.73 0.14
CA LEU A 60 5.38 -1.82 -0.40
C LEU A 60 6.07 -0.76 -1.25
N ARG A 61 5.63 -0.62 -2.49
CA ARG A 61 5.99 0.51 -3.35
C ARG A 61 4.80 1.45 -3.46
N LEU A 62 4.91 2.60 -2.82
CA LEU A 62 3.89 3.64 -2.82
C LEU A 62 4.21 4.69 -3.88
N TYR A 63 3.24 4.98 -4.73
CA TYR A 63 3.31 6.05 -5.72
C TYR A 63 2.47 7.23 -5.25
N LYS A 64 2.97 8.45 -5.46
CA LYS A 64 2.28 9.70 -5.08
C LYS A 64 0.87 9.84 -5.71
N ASN A 65 0.59 9.13 -6.80
CA ASN A 65 -0.73 9.09 -7.43
C ASN A 65 -1.77 8.23 -6.69
N GLY A 66 -1.38 7.56 -5.59
CA GLY A 66 -2.27 6.71 -4.80
C GLY A 66 -2.24 5.23 -5.16
N LYS A 67 -1.34 4.79 -6.05
CA LYS A 67 -1.12 3.35 -6.29
C LYS A 67 -0.12 2.79 -5.27
N ILE A 68 -0.36 1.57 -4.83
CA ILE A 68 0.54 0.82 -3.96
C ILE A 68 0.73 -0.57 -4.57
N ILE A 69 1.97 -0.99 -4.76
CA ILE A 69 2.29 -2.37 -5.11
C ILE A 69 2.79 -3.04 -3.84
N ILE A 70 2.19 -4.17 -3.49
CA ILE A 70 2.52 -4.94 -2.30
C ILE A 70 3.00 -6.32 -2.77
N LYS A 71 4.24 -6.64 -2.39
CA LYS A 71 4.92 -7.90 -2.70
C LYS A 71 5.15 -8.70 -1.42
N ASN A 72 5.43 -9.99 -1.59
CA ASN A 72 5.73 -10.93 -0.51
C ASN A 72 4.57 -11.06 0.50
N VAL A 73 3.36 -11.25 -0.04
CA VAL A 73 2.11 -11.42 0.72
C VAL A 73 1.44 -12.73 0.33
N LYS A 74 0.71 -13.33 1.26
CA LYS A 74 0.15 -14.68 1.07
C LYS A 74 -1.11 -14.67 0.19
N ASN A 75 -1.99 -13.70 0.45
CA ASN A 75 -3.31 -13.61 -0.14
C ASN A 75 -3.93 -12.22 0.11
N ARG A 76 -5.08 -11.97 -0.52
CA ARG A 76 -5.84 -10.72 -0.35
C ARG A 76 -6.14 -10.37 1.10
N LYS A 77 -6.50 -11.35 1.94
CA LYS A 77 -6.78 -11.09 3.37
C LYS A 77 -5.57 -10.55 4.14
N ASP A 78 -4.37 -11.05 3.82
CA ASP A 78 -3.12 -10.54 4.41
C ASP A 78 -2.86 -9.08 4.00
N VAL A 79 -3.15 -8.74 2.74
CA VAL A 79 -3.08 -7.36 2.25
C VAL A 79 -4.08 -6.45 2.98
N GLU A 80 -5.33 -6.87 3.12
CA GLU A 80 -6.37 -6.10 3.81
C GLU A 80 -6.03 -5.86 5.28
N ALA A 81 -5.48 -6.86 5.97
CA ALA A 81 -5.03 -6.74 7.35
C ALA A 81 -3.87 -5.74 7.50
N LYS A 82 -2.86 -5.82 6.62
CA LYS A 82 -1.72 -4.89 6.60
C LYS A 82 -2.18 -3.47 6.35
N LEU A 83 -3.02 -3.24 5.33
CA LEU A 83 -3.54 -1.92 5.00
C LEU A 83 -4.40 -1.35 6.13
N THR A 84 -5.22 -2.19 6.79
CA THR A 84 -6.02 -1.74 7.95
C THR A 84 -5.12 -1.25 9.08
N SER A 85 -4.02 -1.96 9.37
CA SER A 85 -3.04 -1.53 10.38
C SER A 85 -2.37 -0.20 10.01
N LEU A 86 -2.02 -0.02 8.73
CA LEU A 86 -1.41 1.20 8.21
C LEU A 86 -2.37 2.40 8.22
N LEU A 87 -3.64 2.19 7.87
CA LEU A 87 -4.61 3.26 7.64
C LEU A 87 -5.52 3.57 8.84
N SER A 88 -5.49 2.74 9.89
CA SER A 88 -6.20 3.02 11.15
C SER A 88 -5.76 4.34 11.75
#